data_AF-A0A6A4NQF2-F1
#
_entry.id   AF-A0A6A4NQF2-F1
#
_cell.length_a   1.000
_cell.length_b   1.000
_cell.length_c   1.000
_cell.angle_alpha   90.00
_cell.angle_beta   90.00
_cell.angle_gamma   90.00
#
_symmetry.space_group_name_H-M   'P 1'
#
loop_
_entity.id
_entity.type
_entity.pdbx_description
1 polymer ?
#
loop_
_entity_poly.entity_id
_entity_poly.type
_entity_poly.pdbx_seq_one_letter_code
_entity_poly.pdbx_strand_id
1 'polypeptide(L)'
;MGVVRGVILDESVLLAEGDDDKNVSLLRLGAESLVQTLFLSGIDLGISYAMGVPVDNVSILKRVASSSSLNCFILNDLISEVMPAWSNTDGSILYLVSNKKEFLPKLNNHSWMIVALKVGGESSCDTLNMLQIENLEELPLTISLK
;
A
#
# COMPACT_ATOMS: atom_id res chain seq x y z
N MET A 1 -22.43 2.75 0.67
CA MET A 1 -21.03 2.86 1.13
C MET A 1 -20.39 1.52 0.76
N GLY A 2 -19.38 1.55 -0.11
CA GLY A 2 -19.04 0.41 -0.97
C GLY A 2 -17.99 -0.53 -0.39
N VAL A 3 -18.06 -1.78 -0.84
CA VAL A 3 -17.08 -2.85 -0.58
C VAL A 3 -15.69 -2.40 -1.04
N VAL A 4 -14.65 -2.67 -0.24
CA VAL A 4 -13.25 -2.47 -0.67
C VAL A 4 -12.93 -3.55 -1.70
N ARG A 5 -12.68 -3.14 -2.95
CA ARG A 5 -12.41 -4.10 -4.03
C ARG A 5 -10.96 -4.52 -4.09
N GLY A 6 -10.08 -3.59 -3.73
CA GLY A 6 -8.65 -3.79 -3.87
C GLY A 6 -7.85 -2.92 -2.91
N VAL A 7 -6.69 -3.43 -2.54
CA VAL A 7 -5.72 -2.77 -1.66
C VAL A 7 -4.40 -2.62 -2.40
N ILE A 8 -3.85 -1.42 -2.38
CA ILE A 8 -2.51 -1.14 -2.89
C ILE A 8 -1.63 -0.80 -1.70
N LEU A 9 -0.53 -1.55 -1.56
CA LEU A 9 0.47 -1.36 -0.53
C LEU A 9 1.64 -0.58 -1.11
N ASP A 10 1.93 0.56 -0.50
CA ASP A 10 3.10 1.35 -0.88
C ASP A 10 4.41 0.70 -0.40
N GLU A 11 5.50 0.92 -1.14
CA GLU A 11 6.82 0.44 -0.76
C GLU A 11 7.24 0.93 0.63
N SER A 12 6.84 2.14 1.03
CA SER A 12 7.16 2.71 2.34
C SER A 12 6.49 1.97 3.51
N VAL A 13 5.44 1.20 3.23
CA VAL A 13 4.71 0.38 4.21
C VAL A 13 5.38 -0.97 4.37
N LEU A 14 5.84 -1.53 3.25
CA LEU A 14 6.46 -2.85 3.19
C LEU A 14 7.92 -2.81 3.59
N LEU A 15 8.63 -1.73 3.32
CA LEU A 15 10.05 -1.59 3.60
C LEU A 15 10.26 -0.81 4.89
N ALA A 16 11.20 -1.29 5.70
CA ALA A 16 11.79 -0.58 6.81
C ALA A 16 13.23 -0.19 6.43
N GLU A 17 13.63 1.02 6.79
CA GLU A 17 15.04 1.42 6.72
C GLU A 17 15.82 0.60 7.74
N GLY A 18 16.95 0.01 7.32
CA GLY A 18 17.86 -0.70 8.20
C GLY A 18 18.62 0.30 9.08
N ASP A 19 18.89 -0.08 10.33
CA ASP A 19 19.59 0.73 11.34
C ASP A 19 21.11 0.83 11.10
N ASP A 20 21.63 0.16 10.06
CA ASP A 20 23.06 -0.02 9.82
C ASP A 20 23.51 0.71 8.54
N ASP A 21 24.76 1.17 8.51
CA ASP A 21 25.45 1.98 7.47
C ASP A 21 25.45 1.36 6.04
N LYS A 22 24.80 0.21 5.87
CA LYS A 22 24.50 -0.40 4.58
C LYS A 22 23.01 -0.21 4.33
N ASN A 23 22.67 0.58 3.31
CA ASN A 23 21.33 0.80 2.74
C ASN A 23 20.61 -0.51 2.31
N VAL A 24 20.47 -1.49 3.20
CA VAL A 24 19.74 -2.72 3.00
C VAL A 24 18.39 -2.49 3.64
N SER A 25 17.41 -2.10 2.84
CA SER A 25 16.03 -2.06 3.33
C SER A 25 15.56 -3.49 3.59
N LEU A 26 14.94 -3.69 4.74
CA LEU A 26 14.35 -4.97 5.13
C LEU A 26 12.83 -4.89 5.00
N LEU A 27 12.19 -6.04 4.92
CA LEU A 27 10.74 -6.08 5.02
C LEU A 27 10.32 -5.67 6.43
N ARG A 28 9.39 -4.73 6.54
CA ARG A 28 8.81 -4.28 7.82
C ARG A 28 8.13 -5.45 8.51
N LEU A 29 8.28 -5.51 9.83
CA LEU A 29 7.57 -6.46 10.68
C LEU A 29 6.06 -6.39 10.44
N GLY A 30 5.43 -7.55 10.21
CA GLY A 30 4.01 -7.66 9.94
C GLY A 30 3.60 -7.45 8.46
N ALA A 31 4.48 -6.98 7.58
CA ALA A 31 4.15 -6.76 6.17
C ALA A 31 3.81 -8.06 5.43
N GLU A 32 4.60 -9.12 5.65
CA GLU A 32 4.34 -10.47 5.10
C GLU A 32 3.00 -11.03 5.57
N SER A 33 2.72 -10.94 6.87
CA SER A 33 1.46 -11.41 7.45
C SER A 33 0.26 -10.62 6.92
N LEU A 34 0.38 -9.31 6.76
CA LEU A 34 -0.65 -8.46 6.16
C LEU A 34 -0.92 -8.87 4.72
N VAL A 35 0.12 -8.98 3.90
CA VAL A 35 0.01 -9.41 2.50
C VAL A 35 -0.69 -10.76 2.40
N GLN A 36 -0.28 -11.72 3.21
CA GLN A 36 -0.88 -13.05 3.24
C GLN A 36 -2.36 -13.00 3.65
N THR A 37 -2.70 -12.21 4.68
CA THR A 37 -4.08 -12.07 5.16
C THR A 37 -4.99 -11.45 4.10
N LEU A 38 -4.53 -10.37 3.45
CA LEU A 38 -5.29 -9.71 2.38
C LEU A 38 -5.44 -10.60 1.15
N PHE A 39 -4.39 -11.31 0.75
CA PHE A 39 -4.42 -12.27 -0.34
C PHE A 39 -5.44 -13.39 -0.07
N LEU A 40 -5.42 -13.97 1.14
CA LEU A 40 -6.38 -15.00 1.54
C LEU A 40 -7.82 -14.49 1.65
N SER A 41 -8.02 -13.18 1.79
CA SER A 41 -9.35 -12.54 1.81
C SER A 41 -9.98 -12.42 0.43
N GLY A 42 -9.24 -12.75 -0.65
CA GLY A 42 -9.75 -12.69 -2.03
C GLY A 42 -9.89 -11.27 -2.59
N ILE A 43 -9.26 -10.28 -1.94
CA ILE A 43 -9.25 -8.88 -2.38
C ILE A 43 -8.13 -8.68 -3.40
N ASP A 44 -8.36 -7.86 -4.42
CA ASP A 44 -7.31 -7.51 -5.37
C ASP A 44 -6.16 -6.79 -4.65
N LEU A 45 -4.97 -7.37 -4.66
CA LEU A 45 -3.83 -6.84 -3.92
C LEU A 45 -2.70 -6.44 -4.88
N GLY A 46 -2.17 -5.25 -4.66
CA GLY A 46 -1.07 -4.70 -5.45
C GLY A 46 -0.01 -4.04 -4.58
N ILE A 47 1.21 -3.96 -5.12
CA ILE A 47 2.32 -3.21 -4.54
C ILE A 47 2.62 -2.03 -5.46
N SER A 48 2.66 -0.81 -4.92
CA SER A 48 3.14 0.37 -5.66
C SER A 48 4.55 0.73 -5.22
N TYR A 49 5.39 1.16 -6.15
CA TYR A 49 6.71 1.71 -5.84
C TYR A 49 7.12 2.87 -6.76
N ALA A 50 7.91 3.81 -6.26
CA ALA A 50 8.45 4.91 -7.05
C ALA A 50 9.57 4.45 -8.01
N MET A 51 9.72 5.13 -9.15
CA MET A 51 10.72 4.79 -10.18
C MET A 51 12.19 4.98 -9.72
N GLY A 52 12.40 5.65 -8.58
CA GLY A 52 13.72 5.87 -7.98
C GLY A 52 14.07 4.93 -6.81
N VAL A 53 13.26 3.89 -6.56
CA VAL A 53 13.52 2.93 -5.47
C VAL A 53 14.77 2.09 -5.80
N PRO A 54 15.69 1.88 -4.84
CA PRO A 54 16.89 1.06 -5.05
C PRO A 54 16.58 -0.33 -5.61
N VAL A 55 17.47 -0.87 -6.45
CA VAL A 55 17.28 -2.18 -7.11
C VAL A 55 17.08 -3.30 -6.10
N ASP A 56 17.82 -3.27 -4.99
CA ASP A 56 17.70 -4.25 -3.91
C ASP A 56 16.30 -4.22 -3.28
N ASN A 57 15.75 -3.03 -3.08
CA ASN A 57 14.40 -2.84 -2.55
C ASN A 57 13.34 -3.35 -3.53
N VAL A 58 13.49 -3.04 -4.82
CA VAL A 58 12.61 -3.57 -5.87
C VAL A 58 12.66 -5.10 -5.90
N SER A 59 13.83 -5.70 -5.67
CA SER A 59 13.98 -7.16 -5.62
C SER A 59 13.19 -7.80 -4.47
N ILE A 60 13.16 -7.15 -3.30
CA ILE A 60 12.38 -7.59 -2.14
C ILE A 60 10.89 -7.47 -2.43
N LEU A 61 10.44 -6.33 -2.96
CA LEU A 61 9.04 -6.11 -3.32
C LEU A 61 8.57 -7.13 -4.36
N LYS A 62 9.38 -7.41 -5.39
CA LYS A 62 9.08 -8.43 -6.40
C LYS A 62 9.03 -9.84 -5.81
N ARG A 63 9.87 -10.15 -4.82
CA ARG A 63 9.82 -11.44 -4.12
C ARG A 63 8.49 -11.62 -3.39
N VAL A 64 8.06 -10.59 -2.63
CA VAL A 64 6.75 -10.59 -1.93
C VAL A 64 5.59 -10.67 -2.92
N ALA A 65 5.68 -9.92 -4.01
CA ALA A 65 4.67 -9.99 -5.07
C ALA A 65 4.59 -11.38 -5.69
N SER A 66 5.72 -12.02 -5.93
CA SER A 66 5.77 -13.36 -6.54
C SER A 66 5.21 -14.43 -5.60
N SER A 67 5.47 -14.34 -4.28
CA SER A 67 4.95 -15.30 -3.31
C SER A 67 3.44 -15.25 -3.14
N SER A 68 2.82 -14.09 -3.38
CA SER A 68 1.38 -13.86 -3.20
C SER A 68 0.66 -13.49 -4.50
N SER A 69 1.26 -13.78 -5.66
CA SER A 69 0.71 -13.49 -7.00
C SER A 69 0.16 -12.06 -7.16
N LEU A 70 0.88 -11.08 -6.60
CA LEU A 70 0.48 -9.68 -6.57
C LEU A 70 0.89 -8.95 -7.84
N ASN A 71 0.13 -7.91 -8.17
CA ASN A 71 0.51 -6.96 -9.19
C ASN A 71 1.50 -5.93 -8.62
N CYS A 72 2.51 -5.58 -9.43
CA CYS A 72 3.50 -4.56 -9.10
C CYS A 72 3.29 -3.37 -10.02
N PHE A 73 3.02 -2.20 -9.45
CA PHE A 73 2.69 -0.98 -10.17
C PHE A 73 3.74 0.11 -9.97
N ILE A 74 4.08 0.82 -11.04
CA ILE A 74 4.96 1.99 -10.94
C ILE A 74 4.10 3.19 -10.57
N LEU A 75 4.54 3.94 -9.57
CA LEU A 75 3.75 5.00 -8.96
C LEU A 75 3.24 6.08 -9.94
N ASN A 76 4.06 6.46 -10.92
CA ASN A 76 3.68 7.47 -11.92
C ASN A 76 2.53 7.02 -12.82
N ASP A 77 2.44 5.71 -13.08
CA ASP A 77 1.47 5.10 -13.98
C ASP A 77 0.37 4.34 -13.20
N LEU A 78 0.33 4.50 -11.88
CA LEU A 78 -0.52 3.72 -10.97
C LEU A 78 -2.00 3.75 -11.37
N ILE A 79 -2.55 4.93 -11.68
CA ILE A 79 -3.95 5.06 -12.09
C ILE A 79 -4.18 4.35 -13.43
N SER A 80 -3.30 4.58 -14.41
CA SER A 80 -3.42 3.99 -15.76
C SER A 80 -3.21 2.49 -15.78
N GLU A 81 -2.47 1.93 -14.83
CA GLU A 81 -2.23 0.48 -14.71
C GLU A 81 -3.31 -0.21 -13.88
N VAL A 82 -3.72 0.38 -12.74
CA VAL A 82 -4.69 -0.22 -11.80
C VAL A 82 -6.11 -0.19 -12.35
N MET A 83 -6.53 0.93 -12.96
CA MET A 83 -7.90 1.07 -13.48
C MET A 83 -8.29 -0.03 -14.46
N PRO A 84 -7.53 -0.32 -15.53
CA PRO A 84 -7.85 -1.42 -16.44
C PRO A 84 -7.63 -2.81 -15.81
N ALA A 85 -6.68 -2.97 -14.90
CA ALA A 85 -6.45 -4.25 -14.24
C ALA A 85 -7.64 -4.67 -13.36
N TRP A 86 -8.29 -3.69 -12.70
CA TRP A 86 -9.36 -3.92 -11.71
C TRP A 86 -10.71 -3.31 -12.15
N SER A 87 -10.95 -3.16 -13.45
CA SER A 87 -12.02 -2.31 -14.04
C SER A 87 -13.46 -2.83 -13.90
N ASN A 88 -13.67 -4.04 -13.36
CA ASN A 88 -14.92 -4.78 -13.56
C ASN A 88 -15.84 -4.86 -12.33
N THR A 89 -15.61 -4.05 -11.29
CA THR A 89 -16.32 -4.21 -10.01
C THR A 89 -16.65 -2.88 -9.33
N ASP A 90 -17.91 -2.73 -8.93
CA ASP A 90 -18.37 -1.65 -8.07
C ASP A 90 -17.65 -1.74 -6.71
N GLY A 91 -16.82 -0.74 -6.39
CA GLY A 91 -16.10 -0.70 -5.11
C GLY A 91 -14.95 0.31 -5.07
N SER A 92 -14.53 0.67 -3.86
CA SER A 92 -13.41 1.60 -3.64
C SER A 92 -12.07 0.86 -3.60
N ILE A 93 -11.03 1.49 -4.11
CA ILE A 93 -9.64 1.05 -3.92
C ILE A 93 -9.10 1.70 -2.66
N LEU A 94 -8.42 0.90 -1.83
CA LEU A 94 -7.70 1.38 -0.67
C LEU A 94 -6.21 1.50 -1.01
N TYR A 95 -5.60 2.63 -0.69
CA TYR A 95 -4.17 2.88 -0.86
C TYR A 95 -3.52 3.08 0.50
N LEU A 96 -2.68 2.14 0.93
CA LEU A 96 -1.97 2.20 2.20
C LEU A 96 -0.55 2.75 1.99
N VAL A 97 -0.20 3.80 2.73
CA VAL A 97 1.10 4.49 2.65
C VAL A 97 1.65 4.80 4.05
N SER A 98 2.96 4.85 4.26
CA SER A 98 3.54 5.23 5.57
C SER A 98 4.13 6.65 5.60
N ASN A 99 4.39 7.24 4.44
CA ASN A 99 4.88 8.60 4.31
C ASN A 99 3.96 9.46 3.42
N LYS A 100 3.96 10.78 3.62
CA LYS A 100 3.28 11.71 2.74
C LYS A 100 3.95 11.68 1.37
N LYS A 101 3.14 11.45 0.35
CA LYS A 101 3.60 11.48 -1.04
C LYS A 101 2.85 12.56 -1.82
N GLU A 102 3.54 13.26 -2.70
CA GLU A 102 2.99 14.44 -3.41
C GLU A 102 1.83 14.11 -4.37
N PHE A 103 1.66 12.85 -4.78
CA PHE A 103 0.57 12.42 -5.67
C PHE A 103 -0.71 12.00 -4.93
N LEU A 104 -0.71 11.90 -3.59
CA LEU A 104 -1.90 11.54 -2.82
C LEU A 104 -3.15 12.39 -3.17
N PRO A 105 -3.04 13.71 -3.42
CA PRO A 105 -4.19 14.51 -3.85
C PRO A 105 -4.80 14.06 -5.18
N LYS A 106 -4.00 13.51 -6.10
CA LYS A 106 -4.49 13.00 -7.40
C LYS A 106 -5.32 11.73 -7.23
N LEU A 107 -4.96 10.86 -6.28
CA LEU A 107 -5.70 9.64 -5.98
C LEU A 107 -7.08 9.92 -5.36
N ASN A 108 -7.17 10.96 -4.52
CA ASN A 108 -8.42 11.36 -3.89
C ASN A 108 -9.51 11.75 -4.92
N ASN A 109 -9.10 12.22 -6.10
CA ASN A 109 -10.01 12.57 -7.19
C ASN A 109 -10.63 11.34 -7.89
N HIS A 110 -10.24 10.11 -7.53
CA HIS A 110 -10.69 8.87 -8.19
C HIS A 110 -11.47 7.94 -7.26
N SER A 111 -12.01 8.46 -6.16
CA SER A 111 -12.76 7.69 -5.14
C SER A 111 -11.90 6.63 -4.44
N TRP A 112 -10.58 6.83 -4.36
CA TRP A 112 -9.69 5.96 -3.61
C TRP A 112 -9.67 6.39 -2.15
N MET A 113 -9.68 5.40 -1.26
CA MET A 113 -9.53 5.62 0.18
C MET A 113 -8.05 5.55 0.54
N ILE A 114 -7.51 6.62 1.10
CA ILE A 114 -6.10 6.65 1.51
C ILE A 114 -6.03 6.26 2.97
N VAL A 115 -5.20 5.26 3.29
CA VAL A 115 -4.86 4.87 4.66
C VAL A 115 -3.39 5.17 4.90
N ALA A 116 -3.10 5.73 6.05
CA ALA A 116 -1.78 6.17 6.45
C ALA A 116 -1.30 5.40 7.67
N LEU A 117 -0.19 4.69 7.53
CA LEU A 117 0.48 4.06 8.66
C LEU A 117 1.36 5.10 9.36
N LYS A 118 1.09 5.39 10.63
CA LYS A 118 1.96 6.25 11.45
C LYS A 118 3.25 5.53 11.77
N VAL A 119 4.37 6.03 11.24
CA VAL A 119 5.71 5.56 11.57
C VAL A 119 6.41 6.67 12.33
N GLY A 120 6.58 6.50 13.64
CA GLY A 120 7.39 7.40 14.47
C GLY A 120 6.84 8.83 14.60
N GLY A 121 5.97 9.05 15.60
CA GLY A 121 5.76 10.33 16.30
C GLY A 121 5.13 11.51 15.55
N GLU A 122 5.41 11.71 14.26
CA GLU A 122 5.01 12.91 13.54
C GLU A 122 4.44 12.58 12.16
N SER A 123 3.12 12.61 12.08
CA SER A 123 2.45 13.47 11.10
C SER A 123 0.95 13.40 11.32
N SER A 124 0.37 14.46 11.89
CA SER A 124 -1.04 14.74 11.61
C SER A 124 -1.12 15.05 10.12
N CYS A 125 -1.72 14.14 9.37
CA CYS A 125 -2.13 14.42 8.01
C CYS A 125 -3.63 14.73 8.07
N ASP A 126 -3.95 16.01 8.21
CA ASP A 126 -5.32 16.52 8.16
C ASP A 126 -5.81 16.62 6.72
N THR A 127 -5.70 15.53 5.96
CA THR A 127 -6.36 15.43 4.65
C THR A 127 -7.72 14.79 4.88
N LEU A 128 -8.79 15.49 4.51
CA LEU A 128 -10.19 15.18 4.84
C LEU A 128 -10.69 13.75 4.50
N ASN A 129 -9.93 12.94 3.76
CA ASN A 129 -10.27 11.58 3.35
C ASN A 129 -9.20 10.52 3.67
N MET A 130 -8.30 10.81 4.62
CA MET A 130 -7.18 9.92 4.98
C MET A 130 -7.40 9.28 6.35
N LEU A 131 -7.59 7.95 6.38
CA LEU A 131 -7.67 7.19 7.63
C LEU A 131 -6.25 6.92 8.14
N GLN A 132 -6.01 7.05 9.44
CA GLN A 132 -4.70 6.80 10.03
C GLN A 132 -4.75 5.53 10.88
N ILE A 133 -3.77 4.66 10.73
CA ILE A 133 -3.57 3.45 11.55
C ILE A 133 -2.20 3.50 12.20
N GLU A 134 -2.07 2.89 13.38
CA GLU A 134 -0.79 2.82 14.10
C GLU A 134 -0.04 1.52 13.76
N ASN A 135 -0.79 0.44 13.51
CA ASN A 135 -0.24 -0.87 13.19
C ASN A 135 -0.85 -1.45 11.91
N LEU A 136 -0.06 -2.26 11.20
CA LEU A 136 -0.52 -2.98 10.00
C LEU A 136 -1.70 -3.92 10.29
N GLU A 137 -1.77 -4.46 11.51
CA GLU A 137 -2.85 -5.36 11.96
C GLU A 137 -4.22 -4.68 12.03
N GLU A 138 -4.27 -3.35 12.07
CA GLU A 138 -5.53 -2.61 12.05
C GLU A 138 -6.16 -2.58 10.65
N LEU A 139 -5.35 -2.72 9.59
CA LEU A 139 -5.84 -2.60 8.22
C LEU A 139 -6.88 -3.69 7.87
N PRO A 140 -6.65 -4.99 8.09
CA PRO A 140 -7.66 -6.01 7.83
C PRO A 140 -8.95 -5.80 8.63
N LEU A 141 -8.85 -5.25 9.85
CA LEU A 141 -10.01 -4.91 10.67
C LEU A 141 -10.81 -3.77 10.03
N THR A 142 -10.15 -2.73 9.52
CA THR A 142 -10.82 -1.61 8.84
C THR A 142 -11.53 -2.01 7.55
N ILE A 143 -11.02 -3.04 6.87
CA ILE A 143 -11.60 -3.57 5.63
C ILE A 143 -12.78 -4.51 5.94
N SER A 144 -12.67 -5.35 6.98
CA SER A 144 -13.69 -6.35 7.35
C SER A 144 -14.89 -5.78 8.11
N LEU A 145 -14.78 -4.57 8.67
CA LEU A 145 -15.85 -3.89 9.42
C LEU A 145 -16.80 -3.05 8.54
N LYS A 146 -16.69 -3.12 7.21
CA LYS A 146 -17.40 -2.21 6.29
C LYS A 146 -18.24 -2.89 5.22
#